data_AF-V6JTN7-F1
#
_entry.id   AF-V6JTN7-F1
#
_cell.length_a   1.000
_cell.length_b   1.000
_cell.length_c   1.000
_cell.angle_alpha   90.00
_cell.angle_beta   90.00
_cell.angle_gamma   90.00
#
_symmetry.space_group_name_H-M   'P 1'
#
loop_
_entity.id
_entity.type
_entity.pdbx_description
1 polymer ?
#
loop_
_entity_poly.entity_id
_entity_poly.type
_entity_poly.pdbx_seq_one_letter_code
_entity_poly.pdbx_strand_id
1 'polypeptide(L)'
;MDVVDNETKEVSSQILDLIAVEGEVSQPGPGVASCDDRDREKFFKLRHPWSVTASSNKELEEAMGRLKEQLPKQGWDITEYGRNNSKNRSLELTADHHEKKFGVNVVLMANHGGDESPLLAVTVVSACYQVPKGERVEHY
;
A
#
# COMPACT_ATOMS: atom_id res chain seq x y z
N MET A 1 1.37 -20.32 -4.54
CA MET A 1 1.40 -19.09 -3.71
C MET A 1 2.59 -18.18 -4.06
N ASP A 2 3.80 -18.74 -4.22
CA ASP A 2 5.08 -18.01 -4.21
C ASP A 2 5.26 -16.93 -5.29
N VAL A 3 4.66 -17.11 -6.48
CA VAL A 3 4.76 -16.12 -7.57
C VAL A 3 4.05 -14.82 -7.23
N VAL A 4 2.84 -14.90 -6.65
CA VAL A 4 2.03 -13.72 -6.30
C VAL A 4 2.65 -12.98 -5.11
N ASP A 5 3.26 -13.72 -4.17
CA ASP A 5 4.05 -13.16 -3.07
C ASP A 5 5.26 -12.38 -3.58
N ASN A 6 6.02 -12.93 -4.54
CA ASN A 6 7.17 -12.24 -5.11
C ASN A 6 6.76 -10.98 -5.88
N GLU A 7 5.71 -11.07 -6.70
CA GLU A 7 5.19 -9.92 -7.44
C GLU A 7 4.67 -8.81 -6.51
N THR A 8 4.00 -9.18 -5.41
CA THR A 8 3.54 -8.23 -4.38
C THR A 8 4.72 -7.51 -3.73
N LYS A 9 5.81 -8.23 -3.42
CA LYS A 9 7.04 -7.63 -2.87
C LYS A 9 7.70 -6.68 -3.88
N GLU A 10 7.83 -7.08 -5.14
CA GLU A 10 8.41 -6.24 -6.20
C GLU A 10 7.62 -4.95 -6.41
N VAL A 11 6.28 -5.05 -6.51
CA VAL A 11 5.41 -3.86 -6.62
C VAL A 11 5.57 -2.98 -5.38
N SER A 12 5.60 -3.58 -4.19
CA SER A 12 5.78 -2.83 -2.96
C SER A 12 7.12 -2.09 -2.88
N SER A 13 8.21 -2.72 -3.34
CA SER A 13 9.52 -2.08 -3.41
C SER A 13 9.54 -0.92 -4.40
N GLN A 14 8.86 -1.05 -5.55
CA GLN A 14 8.72 0.06 -6.51
C GLN A 14 8.00 1.28 -5.89
N ILE A 15 6.97 1.05 -5.08
CA ILE A 15 6.30 2.13 -4.36
C ILE A 15 7.24 2.79 -3.34
N LEU A 16 8.02 2.00 -2.59
CA LEU A 16 9.01 2.53 -1.66
C LEU A 16 10.08 3.38 -2.35
N ASP A 17 10.59 2.92 -3.50
CA ASP A 17 11.57 3.66 -4.31
C ASP A 17 11.01 5.00 -4.80
N LEU A 18 9.71 5.05 -5.13
CA LEU A 18 9.03 6.29 -5.55
C LEU A 18 8.81 7.28 -4.41
N ILE A 19 8.58 6.79 -3.18
CA ILE A 19 8.45 7.64 -1.99
C ILE A 19 9.76 8.39 -1.76
N ALA A 20 10.91 7.72 -1.90
CA ALA A 20 12.25 8.32 -1.82
C ALA A 20 12.43 9.19 -0.57
N VAL A 21 12.09 8.65 0.60
CA VAL A 21 12.25 9.27 1.92
C VAL A 21 13.34 8.51 2.68
N GLU A 22 14.26 9.25 3.30
CA GLU A 22 15.29 8.67 4.15
C GLU A 22 14.74 8.50 5.57
N GLY A 23 14.19 7.31 5.86
CA GLY A 23 13.56 7.03 7.16
C GLY A 23 13.49 5.55 7.50
N GLU A 24 13.01 5.26 8.71
CA GLU A 24 12.83 3.87 9.15
C GLU A 24 11.60 3.28 8.46
N VAL A 25 11.83 2.20 7.69
CA VAL A 25 10.78 1.40 7.06
C VAL A 25 10.41 0.25 8.01
N SER A 26 9.13 0.15 8.38
CA SER A 26 8.67 -0.99 9.15
C SER A 26 8.74 -2.27 8.31
N GLN A 27 8.94 -3.41 8.96
CA GLN A 27 9.01 -4.71 8.29
C GLN A 27 7.76 -5.57 8.49
N PRO A 28 6.54 -5.19 8.07
CA PRO A 28 5.47 -6.18 7.95
C PRO A 28 5.68 -6.99 6.68
N GLY A 29 5.57 -8.32 6.79
CA GLY A 29 5.56 -9.23 5.65
C GLY A 29 4.17 -9.29 4.99
N PRO A 30 4.07 -9.86 3.78
CA PRO A 30 2.80 -9.99 3.09
C PRO A 30 1.83 -10.85 3.91
N GLY A 31 0.64 -10.30 4.16
CA GLY A 31 -0.48 -10.91 4.84
C GLY A 31 -1.52 -11.40 3.84
N VAL A 32 -2.09 -12.59 4.06
CA VAL A 32 -3.21 -13.08 3.27
C VAL A 32 -4.50 -12.49 3.81
N ALA A 33 -5.34 -11.98 2.92
CA ALA A 33 -6.64 -11.44 3.25
C ALA A 33 -7.75 -12.12 2.42
N SER A 34 -8.95 -12.14 3.00
CA SER A 34 -10.14 -12.57 2.27
C SER A 34 -10.57 -11.51 1.26
N CYS A 35 -11.10 -12.01 0.14
CA CYS A 35 -11.76 -11.20 -0.86
C CYS A 35 -13.20 -10.91 -0.45
N ASP A 36 -13.45 -9.79 0.23
CA ASP A 36 -14.77 -9.25 0.61
C ASP A 36 -15.90 -10.30 0.68
N ASP A 37 -16.87 -10.27 -0.24
CA ASP A 37 -18.05 -11.15 -0.28
C ASP A 37 -17.80 -12.54 -0.89
N ARG A 38 -16.55 -12.89 -1.21
CA ARG A 38 -16.20 -14.15 -1.84
C ARG A 38 -15.79 -15.20 -0.83
N ASP A 39 -16.03 -16.46 -1.20
CA ASP A 39 -15.67 -17.64 -0.42
C ASP A 39 -14.17 -17.63 -0.08
N ARG A 40 -13.86 -17.48 1.21
CA ARG A 40 -12.48 -17.32 1.73
C ARG A 40 -11.61 -18.54 1.47
N GLU A 41 -12.21 -19.73 1.36
CA GLU A 41 -11.49 -20.97 1.04
C GLU A 41 -11.15 -21.09 -0.44
N LYS A 42 -11.83 -20.29 -1.29
CA LYS A 42 -11.67 -20.32 -2.75
C LYS A 42 -11.03 -19.08 -3.32
N PHE A 43 -11.01 -17.96 -2.59
CA PHE A 43 -10.48 -16.69 -3.05
C PHE A 43 -9.67 -15.96 -1.98
N PHE A 44 -8.54 -15.40 -2.39
CA PHE A 44 -7.66 -14.63 -1.52
C PHE A 44 -7.10 -13.41 -2.24
N LYS A 45 -6.71 -12.39 -1.46
CA LYS A 45 -5.90 -11.25 -1.90
C LYS A 45 -4.70 -11.11 -0.97
N LEU A 46 -3.56 -10.68 -1.49
CA LEU A 46 -2.40 -10.38 -0.68
C LEU A 46 -2.43 -8.92 -0.27
N ARG A 47 -2.08 -8.63 0.97
CA ARG A 47 -1.84 -7.28 1.47
C ARG A 47 -0.41 -7.19 1.94
N HIS A 48 0.27 -6.11 1.59
CA HIS A 48 1.60 -5.81 2.09
C HIS A 48 1.56 -4.43 2.74
N PRO A 49 1.03 -4.34 3.98
CA PRO A 49 1.10 -3.10 4.74
C PRO A 49 2.54 -2.85 5.17
N TRP A 50 2.97 -1.59 5.18
CA TRP A 50 4.23 -1.14 5.78
C TRP A 50 4.14 0.36 6.01
N SER A 51 5.13 0.90 6.67
CA SER A 51 5.24 2.33 6.93
C SER A 51 6.65 2.80 6.75
N VAL A 52 6.82 4.08 6.43
CA VAL A 52 8.11 4.76 6.43
C VAL A 52 8.00 6.07 7.20
N THR A 53 8.87 6.25 8.18
CA THR A 53 8.96 7.49 8.96
C THR A 53 9.71 8.56 8.19
N ALA A 54 9.60 9.82 8.63
CA ALA A 54 10.38 10.93 8.09
C ALA A 54 10.75 11.94 9.16
N SER A 55 11.64 12.86 8.80
CA SER A 55 12.07 13.94 9.68
C SER A 55 10.99 14.99 9.92
N SER A 56 10.03 15.14 8.99
CA SER A 56 8.99 16.16 9.06
C SER A 56 7.74 15.83 8.25
N ASN A 57 6.60 16.44 8.62
CA ASN A 57 5.37 16.34 7.83
C ASN A 57 5.57 16.85 6.39
N LYS A 58 6.36 17.91 6.21
CA LYS A 58 6.61 18.54 4.91
C LYS A 58 7.28 17.56 3.95
N GLU A 59 8.28 16.81 4.43
CA GLU A 59 8.95 15.79 3.63
C GLU A 59 7.97 14.71 3.13
N LEU A 60 7.03 14.30 3.98
CA LEU A 60 5.99 13.34 3.59
C LEU A 60 4.95 13.92 2.64
N GLU A 61 4.58 15.19 2.79
CA GLU A 61 3.70 15.87 1.83
C GLU A 61 4.36 15.98 0.45
N GLU A 62 5.67 16.25 0.39
CA GLU A 62 6.45 16.23 -0.84
C GLU A 62 6.52 14.82 -1.44
N ALA A 63 6.67 13.78 -0.61
CA ALA A 63 6.63 12.39 -1.05
C ALA A 63 5.26 12.01 -1.64
N MET A 64 4.15 12.44 -1.02
CA MET A 64 2.81 12.27 -1.58
C MET A 64 2.64 13.00 -2.92
N GLY A 65 3.23 14.19 -3.06
CA GLY A 65 3.30 14.91 -4.33
C GLY A 65 4.06 14.13 -5.41
N ARG A 66 5.23 13.59 -5.07
CA ARG A 66 6.02 12.73 -5.98
C ARG A 66 5.24 11.50 -6.43
N LEU A 67 4.58 10.79 -5.51
CA LEU A 67 3.74 9.64 -5.84
C LEU A 67 2.66 10.02 -6.84
N LYS A 68 1.93 11.12 -6.58
CA LYS A 68 0.89 11.63 -7.48
C LYS A 68 1.40 11.90 -8.89
N GLU A 69 2.62 12.41 -9.03
CA GLU A 69 3.22 12.73 -10.33
C GLU A 69 3.83 11.52 -11.04
N GLN A 70 4.41 10.58 -10.31
CA GLN A 70 5.20 9.48 -10.89
C GLN A 70 4.37 8.21 -11.12
N LEU A 71 3.36 7.93 -10.28
CA LEU A 71 2.53 6.75 -10.41
C LEU A 71 1.84 6.65 -11.80
N PRO A 72 1.22 7.72 -12.34
CA PRO A 72 0.61 7.67 -13.67
C PRO A 72 1.61 7.38 -14.81
N LYS A 73 2.85 7.82 -14.66
CA LYS A 73 3.91 7.54 -15.65
C LYS A 73 4.34 6.08 -15.65
N GLN A 74 3.96 5.32 -14.62
CA GLN A 74 4.24 3.90 -14.46
C GLN A 74 2.99 3.02 -14.61
N GLY A 75 1.91 3.54 -15.20
CA GLY A 75 0.70 2.77 -15.51
C GLY A 75 -0.31 2.63 -14.37
N TRP A 76 -0.15 3.40 -13.29
CA TRP A 76 -1.13 3.48 -12.22
C TRP A 76 -2.18 4.56 -12.51
N ASP A 77 -3.45 4.24 -12.30
CA ASP A 77 -4.54 5.21 -12.32
C ASP A 77 -4.82 5.71 -10.90
N ILE A 78 -4.80 7.03 -10.70
CA ILE A 78 -5.10 7.62 -9.38
C ILE A 78 -6.61 7.77 -9.26
N THR A 79 -7.23 6.95 -8.41
CA THR A 79 -8.67 6.95 -8.18
C THR A 79 -9.08 7.93 -7.08
N GLU A 80 -8.18 8.21 -6.13
CA GLU A 80 -8.41 9.19 -5.07
C GLU A 80 -7.12 9.91 -4.66
N TYR A 81 -7.21 11.22 -4.46
CA TYR A 81 -6.14 12.01 -3.87
C TYR A 81 -6.71 13.22 -3.12
N GLY A 82 -6.54 13.25 -1.80
CA GLY A 82 -7.04 14.36 -1.00
C GLY A 82 -7.13 14.07 0.49
N ARG A 83 -7.79 14.98 1.19
CA ARG A 83 -8.04 14.86 2.63
C ARG A 83 -9.19 13.87 2.85
N ASN A 84 -8.94 12.80 3.58
CA ASN A 84 -9.93 11.76 3.80
C ASN A 84 -10.97 12.12 4.88
N ASN A 85 -11.96 11.24 5.07
CA ASN A 85 -13.06 11.44 6.01
C ASN A 85 -12.73 11.05 7.45
N SER A 86 -11.47 10.70 7.75
CA SER A 86 -11.04 10.44 9.12
C SER A 86 -11.15 11.70 9.99
N LYS A 87 -11.14 11.52 11.31
CA LYS A 87 -11.15 12.64 12.27
C LYS A 87 -10.01 13.64 12.03
N ASN A 88 -8.85 13.15 11.62
CA ASN A 88 -7.65 13.97 11.38
C ASN A 88 -7.61 14.55 9.96
N ARG A 89 -8.53 14.12 9.07
CA ARG A 89 -8.52 14.46 7.64
C ARG A 89 -7.12 14.27 7.06
N SER A 90 -6.56 13.08 7.22
CA SER A 90 -5.24 12.76 6.69
C SER A 90 -5.21 12.90 5.17
N LEU A 91 -4.06 13.29 4.63
CA LEU A 91 -3.84 13.25 3.19
C LEU A 91 -3.71 11.79 2.76
N GLU A 92 -4.50 11.39 1.76
CA GLU A 92 -4.61 10.02 1.27
C GLU A 92 -4.47 10.00 -0.25
N LEU A 93 -3.87 8.93 -0.76
CA LEU A 93 -3.75 8.61 -2.18
C LEU A 93 -4.15 7.15 -2.38
N THR A 94 -5.06 6.90 -3.30
CA THR A 94 -5.41 5.56 -3.77
C THR A 94 -5.17 5.48 -5.27
N ALA A 95 -4.52 4.40 -5.70
CA ALA A 95 -4.25 4.16 -7.11
C ALA A 95 -4.33 2.67 -7.47
N ASP A 96 -4.73 2.39 -8.70
CA ASP A 96 -4.88 1.04 -9.24
C ASP A 96 -4.00 0.83 -10.47
N HIS A 97 -3.32 -0.31 -10.54
CA HIS A 97 -2.60 -0.76 -11.72
C HIS A 97 -3.35 -1.92 -12.37
N HIS A 98 -4.14 -1.63 -13.41
CA HIS A 98 -5.03 -2.62 -14.02
C HIS A 98 -4.30 -3.79 -14.68
N GLU A 99 -3.16 -3.54 -15.34
CA GLU A 99 -2.38 -4.61 -16.00
C GLU A 99 -1.75 -5.57 -14.99
N LYS A 100 -1.08 -5.05 -13.96
CA LYS A 100 -0.49 -5.86 -12.88
C LYS A 100 -1.54 -6.38 -11.90
N LYS A 101 -2.76 -5.83 -11.91
CA LYS A 101 -3.87 -6.14 -11.00
C LYS A 101 -3.51 -5.91 -9.53
N PHE A 102 -2.95 -4.74 -9.24
CA PHE A 102 -2.66 -4.27 -7.88
C PHE A 102 -3.36 -2.96 -7.60
N GLY A 103 -3.67 -2.72 -6.33
CA GLY A 103 -4.02 -1.42 -5.79
C GLY A 103 -2.99 -0.99 -4.74
N VAL A 104 -2.84 0.31 -4.55
CA VAL A 104 -2.05 0.88 -3.48
C VAL A 104 -2.87 1.96 -2.78
N ASN A 105 -2.82 1.95 -1.46
CA ASN A 105 -3.34 3.01 -0.62
C ASN A 105 -2.21 3.57 0.24
N VAL A 106 -2.05 4.89 0.24
CA VAL A 106 -1.03 5.62 1.00
C VAL A 106 -1.70 6.69 1.84
N VAL A 107 -1.48 6.65 3.15
CA VAL A 107 -2.07 7.60 4.11
C VAL A 107 -0.96 8.30 4.87
N LEU A 108 -1.00 9.62 4.88
CA LEU A 108 -0.09 10.46 5.67
C LEU A 108 -0.59 10.54 7.12
N MET A 109 0.21 10.01 8.04
CA MET A 109 0.03 10.17 9.48
C MET A 109 0.95 11.29 9.97
N ALA A 110 0.39 12.49 10.06
CA ALA A 110 1.12 13.69 10.45
C ALA A 110 1.38 13.71 11.95
N ASN A 111 2.55 14.19 12.35
CA ASN A 111 2.81 14.58 13.73
C ASN A 111 2.09 15.92 14.01
N HIS A 112 1.27 15.96 15.06
CA HIS A 112 0.54 17.14 15.52
C HIS A 112 1.01 17.66 16.90
N GLY A 113 2.20 17.24 17.34
CA GLY A 113 2.82 17.44 18.65
C GLY A 113 3.24 16.11 19.29
N GLY A 114 4.23 16.15 20.18
CA GLY A 114 4.77 14.96 20.88
C GLY A 114 6.00 14.34 20.20
N ASP A 115 6.44 13.19 20.73
CA ASP A 115 7.72 12.54 20.36
C ASP A 115 7.60 11.54 19.18
N GLU A 116 6.41 11.36 18.60
CA GLU A 116 6.20 10.41 17.50
C GLU A 116 6.65 10.96 16.15
N SER A 117 7.52 10.26 15.42
CA SER A 117 7.88 10.67 14.06
C SER A 117 6.66 10.58 13.13
N PRO A 118 6.47 11.56 12.21
CA PRO A 118 5.45 11.43 11.18
C PRO A 118 5.80 10.29 10.23
N LEU A 119 4.78 9.67 9.63
CA LEU A 119 4.99 8.52 8.74
C LEU A 119 3.95 8.41 7.63
N LEU A 120 4.31 7.71 6.55
CA LEU A 120 3.35 7.23 5.55
C LEU A 120 2.99 5.79 5.86
N ALA A 121 1.70 5.49 6.01
CA ALA A 121 1.20 4.13 6.01
C ALA A 121 0.87 3.74 4.58
N VAL A 122 1.47 2.65 4.11
CA VAL A 122 1.30 2.14 2.75
C VAL A 122 0.68 0.76 2.83
N THR A 123 -0.34 0.50 2.03
CA THR A 123 -0.89 -0.85 1.85
C THR A 123 -0.96 -1.14 0.36
N VAL A 124 -0.13 -2.07 -0.09
CA VAL A 124 -0.26 -2.67 -1.43
C VAL A 124 -1.20 -3.85 -1.32
N VAL A 125 -2.18 -3.94 -2.22
CA VAL A 125 -3.14 -5.03 -2.27
C VAL A 125 -3.19 -5.63 -3.67
N SER A 126 -3.15 -6.95 -3.77
CA SER A 126 -3.33 -7.64 -5.05
C SER A 126 -4.82 -7.81 -5.37
N ALA A 127 -5.15 -8.05 -6.65
CA ALA A 127 -6.49 -8.45 -7.02
C ALA A 127 -6.89 -9.79 -6.38
N CYS A 128 -8.17 -10.09 -6.44
CA CYS A 128 -8.69 -11.35 -5.92
C CYS A 128 -8.32 -12.54 -6.83
N TYR A 129 -7.49 -13.45 -6.31
CA TYR A 129 -7.11 -14.70 -6.97
C TYR A 129 -7.97 -15.87 -6.50
N GLN A 130 -8.16 -16.86 -7.38
CA GLN A 130 -8.77 -18.13 -7.02
C GLN A 130 -7.70 -19.11 -6.53
N VAL A 131 -8.00 -19.87 -5.48
CA VAL A 131 -7.12 -20.92 -4.96
C VAL A 131 -6.92 -22.00 -6.02
N PRO A 132 -5.66 -22.34 -6.38
CA PRO A 132 -5.38 -23.43 -7.30
C PRO A 132 -5.98 -24.76 -6.82
N LYS A 133 -6.41 -25.62 -7.75
CA LYS A 133 -6.97 -26.93 -7.39
C LYS A 133 -5.93 -27.75 -6.63
N GLY A 134 -6.28 -28.14 -5.40
CA GLY A 134 -5.44 -28.97 -4.53
C GLY A 134 -4.61 -28.19 -3.50
N GLU A 135 -4.64 -26.86 -3.53
CA GLU A 135 -4.01 -26.00 -2.52
C GLU A 135 -5.03 -25.53 -1.47
N ARG A 136 -4.53 -25.12 -0.30
CA ARG A 136 -5.30 -24.46 0.75
C ARG A 136 -4.60 -23.15 1.10
N VAL A 137 -5.38 -22.13 1.41
CA VAL A 137 -4.88 -20.83 1.83
C VAL A 137 -4.78 -20.80 3.34
N GLU A 138 -3.61 -20.52 3.87
CA GLU A 138 -3.45 -20.19 5.29
C GLU A 138 -3.83 -18.73 5.50
N HIS A 139 -4.83 -18.51 6.36
CA HIS A 139 -5.24 -17.20 6.81
C HIS A 139 -4.62 -16.98 8.20
N TYR A 140 -3.90 -15.87 8.39
CA TYR A 140 -3.28 -15.49 9.67
C TYR A 140 -4.10 -14.41 10.37
#